data_AF-A0A7S2AJ37-F1
#
_entry.id   AF-A0A7S2AJ37-F1
#
_cell.length_a   1.000
_cell.length_b   1.000
_cell.length_c   1.000
_cell.angle_alpha   90.00
_cell.angle_beta   90.00
_cell.angle_gamma   90.00
#
_symmetry.space_group_name_H-M   'P 1'
#
loop_
_entity.id
_entity.type
_entity.pdbx_description
1 polymer ?
#
loop_
_entity_poly.entity_id
_entity_poly.type
_entity_poly.pdbx_seq_one_letter_code
_entity_poly.pdbx_strand_id
1 'polypeptide(L)'
;TISAVLWVWAFLLFSRPSVHAVAATPDRHYKTLGVPKSADEAELKRAHRKMCLKYHPDKNRDDPKKAETKFKEVQEAYEVLKDPQKRQVYDTYGEQGLDG
;
A
#
# COMPACT_ATOMS: atom_id res chain seq x y z
N THR A 1 17.92 10.12 37.91
CA THR A 1 18.25 8.92 37.11
C THR A 1 17.50 8.99 35.79
N ILE A 2 18.18 8.74 34.68
CA ILE A 2 17.81 9.12 33.29
C ILE A 2 16.70 8.23 32.68
N SER A 3 15.89 7.54 33.50
CA SER A 3 14.94 6.53 33.01
C SER A 3 13.53 7.04 32.69
N ALA A 4 13.18 8.29 33.02
CA ALA A 4 11.79 8.78 32.92
C ALA A 4 11.45 9.55 31.63
N VAL A 5 12.44 9.98 30.84
CA VAL A 5 12.19 10.76 29.60
C VAL A 5 12.12 9.86 28.35
N LEU A 6 12.65 8.64 28.44
CA LEU A 6 12.67 7.67 27.33
C LEU A 6 11.30 6.98 27.10
N TRP A 7 10.44 6.92 28.11
CA TRP A 7 9.08 6.35 27.97
C TRP A 7 8.07 7.34 27.39
N VAL A 8 8.26 8.64 27.62
CA VAL A 8 7.37 9.70 27.10
C VAL A 8 7.50 9.83 25.57
N TRP A 9 8.69 9.58 25.01
CA TRP A 9 8.89 9.51 23.56
C TRP A 9 8.39 8.20 22.94
N ALA A 10 8.42 7.08 23.68
CA ALA A 10 7.86 5.81 23.24
C ALA A 10 6.31 5.85 23.15
N PHE A 11 5.66 6.61 24.03
CA PHE A 11 4.20 6.75 24.05
C PHE A 11 3.66 7.63 22.89
N LEU A 12 4.46 8.58 22.40
CA LEU A 12 4.10 9.45 21.27
C LEU A 12 4.37 8.86 19.87
N LEU A 13 4.94 7.65 19.79
CA LEU A 13 5.15 6.93 18.53
C LEU A 13 4.25 5.71 18.35
N PHE A 14 3.45 5.33 19.37
CA PHE A 14 2.69 4.08 19.36
C PHE A 14 1.19 4.22 19.04
N SER A 15 0.61 5.42 19.07
CA SER A 15 -0.78 5.60 18.67
C SER A 15 -0.90 6.35 17.35
N ARG A 16 -0.36 5.76 16.28
CA ARG A 16 -0.81 6.09 14.92
C ARG A 16 -2.27 5.63 14.82
N PRO A 17 -3.24 6.53 14.66
CA PRO A 17 -4.63 6.11 14.51
C PRO A 17 -4.74 5.22 13.27
N SER A 18 -5.16 3.97 13.48
CA SER A 18 -5.57 3.08 12.39
C SER A 18 -6.86 3.64 11.78
N VAL A 19 -6.70 4.49 10.78
CA VAL A 19 -7.79 5.03 9.96
C VAL A 19 -8.37 3.93 9.07
N HIS A 20 -9.26 3.10 9.63
CA HIS A 20 -10.13 2.22 8.85
C HIS A 20 -11.47 2.93 8.60
N ALA A 21 -11.47 3.89 7.67
CA ALA A 21 -12.71 4.35 7.05
C ALA A 21 -12.93 3.53 5.78
N VAL A 22 -13.92 2.63 5.82
CA VAL A 22 -14.37 1.83 4.69
C VAL A 22 -15.46 2.61 3.96
N ALA A 23 -15.15 3.14 2.77
CA ALA A 23 -16.15 3.70 1.87
C ALA A 23 -15.92 3.17 0.44
N ALA A 24 -17.01 2.64 -0.11
CA ALA A 24 -17.27 2.01 -1.41
C ALA A 24 -16.17 2.06 -2.50
N THR A 25 -15.91 0.88 -3.08
CA THR A 25 -14.95 0.51 -4.13
C THR A 25 -15.12 1.28 -5.44
N PRO A 26 -14.03 1.75 -6.09
CA PRO A 26 -13.06 0.90 -6.81
C PRO A 26 -11.68 0.86 -6.13
N ASP A 27 -11.51 -0.07 -5.18
CA ASP A 27 -10.37 -0.05 -4.25
C ASP A 27 -9.28 -1.06 -4.59
N ARG A 28 -9.29 -1.72 -5.76
CA ARG A 28 -8.41 -2.88 -5.96
C ARG A 28 -6.93 -2.50 -5.84
N HIS A 29 -6.48 -1.40 -6.47
CA HIS A 29 -5.09 -0.95 -6.30
C HIS A 29 -4.75 -0.52 -4.86
N TYR A 30 -5.65 0.22 -4.21
CA TYR A 30 -5.48 0.64 -2.82
C TYR A 30 -5.46 -0.57 -1.85
N LYS A 31 -6.30 -1.58 -2.07
CA LYS A 31 -6.34 -2.84 -1.31
C LYS A 31 -5.12 -3.72 -1.55
N THR A 32 -4.63 -3.77 -2.80
CA THR A 32 -3.41 -4.53 -3.15
C THR A 32 -2.19 -3.97 -2.44
N LEU A 33 -2.08 -2.65 -2.30
CA LEU A 33 -1.02 -2.01 -1.50
C LEU A 33 -1.33 -2.02 0.01
N GLY A 34 -2.60 -2.19 0.40
CA GLY A 34 -3.05 -2.16 1.78
C GLY A 34 -3.03 -0.75 2.37
N VAL A 35 -3.33 0.26 1.54
CA VAL A 35 -3.28 1.68 1.88
C VAL A 35 -4.68 2.31 1.74
N PRO A 36 -4.99 3.36 2.51
CA PRO A 36 -6.24 4.10 2.34
C PRO A 36 -6.22 4.93 1.05
N LYS A 37 -7.40 5.31 0.55
CA LYS A 37 -7.54 6.28 -0.56
C LYS A 37 -6.97 7.66 -0.24
N SER A 38 -6.78 8.00 1.02
CA SER A 38 -6.13 9.24 1.46
C SER A 38 -4.61 9.12 1.56
N ALA A 39 -4.03 7.99 1.15
CA ALA A 39 -2.61 7.74 1.29
C ALA A 39 -1.77 8.74 0.48
N ASP A 40 -0.72 9.21 1.13
CA ASP A 40 0.27 10.11 0.55
C ASP A 40 1.31 9.31 -0.27
N GLU A 41 2.05 9.98 -1.16
CA GLU A 41 3.06 9.33 -2.02
C GLU A 41 4.13 8.60 -1.20
N ALA A 42 4.50 9.17 -0.05
CA ALA A 42 5.42 8.55 0.89
C ALA A 42 4.88 7.23 1.47
N GLU A 43 3.56 7.13 1.69
CA GLU A 43 2.90 5.91 2.17
C GLU A 43 2.80 4.86 1.06
N LEU A 44 2.46 5.28 -0.16
CA LEU A 44 2.47 4.40 -1.35
C LEU A 44 3.84 3.74 -1.56
N LYS A 45 4.91 4.53 -1.49
CA LYS A 45 6.29 4.05 -1.64
C LYS A 45 6.71 3.09 -0.52
N ARG A 46 6.25 3.32 0.71
CA ARG A 46 6.51 2.43 1.85
C ARG A 46 5.75 1.11 1.72
N ALA A 47 4.48 1.17 1.34
CA ALA A 47 3.63 0.00 1.14
C ALA A 47 4.14 -0.88 0.00
N HIS A 48 4.51 -0.27 -1.13
CA HIS A 48 5.13 -0.95 -2.27
C HIS A 48 6.37 -1.75 -1.86
N ARG A 49 7.33 -1.11 -1.18
CA ARG A 49 8.54 -1.79 -0.69
C ARG A 49 8.22 -2.98 0.22
N LYS A 50 7.26 -2.81 1.13
CA LYS A 50 6.82 -3.87 2.04
C LYS A 50 6.23 -5.06 1.28
N MET A 51 5.40 -4.80 0.27
CA MET A 51 4.78 -5.85 -0.53
C MET A 51 5.78 -6.56 -1.44
N CYS A 52 6.72 -5.86 -2.07
CA CYS A 52 7.79 -6.48 -2.86
C CYS A 52 8.65 -7.45 -2.03
N LEU A 53 8.95 -7.10 -0.78
CA LEU A 53 9.67 -7.99 0.14
C LEU A 53 8.82 -9.19 0.58
N LYS A 54 7.50 -8.98 0.74
CA LYS A 54 6.55 -10.03 1.12
C LYS A 54 6.36 -11.06 0.01
N TYR A 55 6.24 -10.60 -1.23
CA TYR A 55 6.02 -11.45 -2.41
C TYR A 55 7.31 -11.80 -3.16
N HIS A 56 8.48 -11.64 -2.53
CA HIS A 56 9.75 -12.00 -3.15
C HIS A 56 9.81 -13.52 -3.41
N PRO A 57 10.31 -13.98 -4.58
CA PRO A 57 10.35 -15.40 -4.94
C PRO A 57 11.22 -16.24 -3.99
N ASP A 58 12.26 -15.63 -3.41
CA ASP A 58 13.15 -16.28 -2.42
C ASP A 58 12.42 -16.69 -1.12
N LYS A 59 11.41 -15.92 -0.69
CA LYS A 59 10.63 -16.20 0.54
C LYS A 59 9.38 -17.03 0.29
N ASN A 60 8.90 -17.11 -0.94
CA ASN A 60 7.68 -17.84 -1.32
C ASN A 60 7.99 -19.01 -2.26
N ARG A 61 8.93 -19.87 -1.85
CA ARG A 61 9.38 -21.02 -2.65
C ARG A 61 8.30 -22.08 -2.85
N ASP A 62 7.30 -22.10 -1.97
CA ASP A 62 6.18 -23.05 -2.02
C ASP A 62 5.12 -22.67 -3.06
N ASP A 63 5.02 -21.37 -3.40
CA ASP A 63 3.97 -20.82 -4.27
C ASP A 63 4.53 -19.70 -5.19
N PRO A 64 5.53 -19.99 -6.05
CA PRO A 64 6.21 -18.97 -6.86
C PRO A 64 5.25 -18.27 -7.84
N LYS A 65 4.26 -18.99 -8.38
CA LYS A 65 3.26 -18.42 -9.29
C LYS A 65 2.38 -17.37 -8.62
N LYS A 66 1.89 -17.63 -7.41
CA LYS A 66 1.05 -16.67 -6.67
C LYS A 66 1.86 -15.43 -6.26
N ALA A 67 3.12 -15.64 -5.85
CA ALA A 67 4.03 -14.57 -5.51
C ALA A 67 4.29 -13.65 -6.71
N GLU A 68 4.54 -14.22 -7.90
CA GLU A 68 4.72 -13.46 -9.14
C GLU A 68 3.45 -12.68 -9.52
N THR A 69 2.28 -13.31 -9.49
CA THR A 69 1.01 -12.63 -9.78
C THR A 69 0.79 -11.46 -8.82
N LYS A 70 0.93 -11.68 -7.51
CA LYS A 70 0.78 -10.61 -6.50
C LYS A 70 1.81 -9.51 -6.66
N PHE A 71 3.04 -9.86 -7.04
CA PHE A 71 4.09 -8.88 -7.30
C PHE A 71 3.74 -7.97 -8.48
N LYS A 72 3.23 -8.54 -9.58
CA LYS A 72 2.74 -7.77 -10.74
C LYS A 72 1.58 -6.85 -10.35
N GLU A 73 0.58 -7.36 -9.64
CA GLU A 73 -0.56 -6.56 -9.16
C GLU A 73 -0.12 -5.37 -8.27
N VAL A 74 0.89 -5.58 -7.41
CA VAL A 74 1.45 -4.54 -6.54
C VAL A 74 2.19 -3.47 -7.34
N GLN A 75 2.91 -3.88 -8.39
CA GLN A 75 3.62 -2.95 -9.26
C GLN A 75 2.65 -2.08 -10.05
N GLU A 76 1.67 -2.70 -10.71
CA GLU A 76 0.63 -1.99 -11.47
C GLU A 76 -0.12 -1.00 -10.56
N ALA A 77 -0.53 -1.44 -9.36
CA ALA A 77 -1.19 -0.59 -8.40
C ALA A 77 -0.35 0.64 -8.02
N TYR A 78 0.96 0.47 -7.80
CA TYR A 78 1.84 1.59 -7.48
C TYR A 78 2.03 2.54 -8.68
N GLU A 79 2.17 2.02 -9.89
CA GLU A 79 2.35 2.86 -11.08
C GLU A 79 1.14 3.72 -11.41
N VAL A 80 -0.07 3.20 -11.19
CA VAL A 80 -1.32 3.94 -11.37
C VAL A 80 -1.50 4.97 -10.26
N LEU A 81 -1.22 4.61 -9.01
CA LEU A 81 -1.49 5.48 -7.87
C LEU A 81 -0.42 6.54 -7.60
N LYS A 82 0.84 6.34 -8.04
CA LYS A 82 1.91 7.33 -7.86
C LYS A 82 1.69 8.59 -8.70
N ASP A 83 1.05 8.44 -9.87
CA ASP A 83 0.85 9.53 -10.81
C ASP A 83 -0.53 10.16 -10.57
N PRO A 84 -0.61 11.45 -10.20
CA PRO A 84 -1.88 12.10 -9.91
C PRO A 84 -2.83 12.10 -11.12
N GLN A 85 -2.32 12.15 -12.36
CA GLN A 85 -3.15 12.09 -13.55
C GLN A 85 -3.75 10.69 -13.73
N LYS A 86 -2.93 9.63 -13.63
CA LYS A 86 -3.41 8.25 -13.73
C LYS A 86 -4.35 7.88 -12.59
N ARG A 87 -4.07 8.37 -11.38
CA ARG A 87 -4.93 8.20 -10.22
C ARG A 87 -6.30 8.85 -10.43
N GLN A 88 -6.34 10.07 -10.97
CA GLN A 88 -7.60 10.74 -11.29
C GLN A 88 -8.39 9.98 -12.36
N VAL A 89 -7.72 9.49 -13.41
CA VAL A 89 -8.34 8.64 -14.44
C VAL A 89 -8.88 7.35 -13.82
N TYR A 90 -8.12 6.69 -12.96
CA TYR A 90 -8.55 5.49 -12.24
C TYR A 90 -9.75 5.73 -11.33
N ASP A 91 -9.73 6.82 -10.57
CA ASP A 91 -10.81 7.18 -9.65
C ASP A 91 -12.09 7.59 -10.42
N THR A 92 -11.96 8.07 -11.66
CA THR A 92 -13.08 8.51 -12.53
C THR A 92 -13.67 7.38 -13.38
N TYR A 93 -12.82 6.53 -13.97
CA TYR A 93 -13.21 5.51 -14.95
C TYR A 93 -13.11 4.07 -14.40
N GLY A 94 -12.55 3.87 -13.21
CA GLY A 94 -12.32 2.55 -12.62
C GLY A 94 -11.27 1.72 -13.37
N GLU A 95 -11.23 0.42 -13.08
CA GLU A 95 -10.29 -0.51 -13.76
C GLU A 95 -10.60 -0.66 -15.26
N GLN A 96 -11.85 -0.38 -15.68
CA GLN A 96 -12.26 -0.48 -17.09
C GLN A 96 -11.56 0.54 -18.01
N GLY A 97 -10.95 1.60 -17.44
CA GLY A 97 -10.13 2.55 -18.20
C GLY A 97 -8.66 2.15 -18.36
N LEU A 98 -8.21 1.07 -17.70
CA LEU A 98 -6.82 0.61 -17.72
C LEU A 98 -6.59 -0.67 -18.55
N ASP A 99 -7.66 -1.41 -18.88
CA ASP A 99 -7.64 -2.64 -19.70
C ASP A 99 -7.98 -2.40 -21.19
N GLY A 100 -7.96 -1.13 -21.65
CA GLY A 100 -8.29 -0.73 -23.03
C GLY A 100 -7.09 -0.54 -23.94
#